data_AF-U2ATJ3-F1
#
_entry.id   AF-U2ATJ3-F1
#
_cell.length_a   1.000
_cell.length_b   1.000
_cell.length_c   1.000
_cell.angle_alpha   90.00
_cell.angle_beta   90.00
_cell.angle_gamma   90.00
#
_symmetry.space_group_name_H-M   'P 1'
#
loop_
_entity.id
_entity.type
_entity.pdbx_description
1 polymer ?
#
loop_
_entity_poly.entity_id
_entity_poly.type
_entity_poly.pdbx_seq_one_letter_code
_entity_poly.pdbx_strand_id
1 'polypeptide(L)'
;MKYYYDKEWNSYDNILDLETNKLILKESIPYQLYVEKNIIIAYDIFEGEIKRINTDIETLWQFTIASLGDSPYPDEEDRIYKMIGIVHGNLWVYTQQYRLIVLDIETGYVQYHTDCFGVQLDEVTKNIFSIASNGWTVIDTQTFTIKEDYFFSKEDPEGMGQYESVYKPLLQGDYFTFIGSKHKEYGGIGWIGIFDYKTRKLVWEYELLPFEERKTTRNQLVPPQPLYMSGNKLYIKDIKDNLYIFEREE
;
A
#
# COMPACT_ATOMS: atom_id res chain seq x y z
N MET A 1 3.66 29.11 -3.87
CA MET A 1 3.42 28.94 -2.42
C MET A 1 4.29 27.79 -1.96
N LYS A 2 5.25 28.03 -1.06
CA LYS A 2 5.96 26.95 -0.37
C LYS A 2 5.07 26.54 0.80
N TYR A 3 4.47 25.36 0.72
CA TYR A 3 3.78 24.77 1.86
C TYR A 3 4.86 24.26 2.81
N TYR A 4 5.08 24.99 3.91
CA TYR A 4 5.75 24.41 5.06
C TYR A 4 4.72 23.50 5.71
N TYR A 5 4.91 22.18 5.61
CA TYR A 5 4.26 21.26 6.54
C TYR A 5 4.78 21.64 7.92
N ASP A 6 3.90 22.18 8.74
CA ASP A 6 4.23 22.50 10.12
C ASP A 6 4.55 21.18 10.85
N LYS A 7 5.75 21.11 11.46
CA LYS A 7 6.18 19.96 12.28
C LYS A 7 5.25 19.70 13.47
N GLU A 8 4.30 20.60 13.73
CA GLU A 8 3.38 20.55 14.87
C GLU A 8 2.14 19.64 14.67
N TRP A 9 1.85 19.14 13.45
CA TRP A 9 0.73 18.19 13.21
C TRP A 9 1.15 16.72 13.30
N ASN A 10 2.00 16.39 14.27
CA ASN A 10 2.28 15.01 14.61
C ASN A 10 1.44 14.60 15.82
N SER A 11 0.29 13.98 15.59
CA SER A 11 -0.42 13.24 16.65
C SER A 11 0.37 11.96 16.93
N TYR A 12 1.49 12.10 17.65
CA TYR A 12 2.25 10.97 18.16
C TYR A 12 1.54 10.41 19.39
N ASP A 13 0.52 9.60 19.12
CA ASP A 13 -0.30 9.00 20.16
C ASP A 13 0.22 7.61 20.49
N ASN A 14 0.33 7.35 21.79
CA ASN A 14 0.52 6.00 22.30
C ASN A 14 -0.70 5.15 21.95
N ILE A 15 -0.50 3.85 21.76
CA ILE A 15 -1.56 2.94 21.34
C ILE A 15 -2.26 2.37 22.59
N LEU A 16 -3.59 2.39 22.58
CA LEU A 16 -4.41 1.69 23.57
C LEU A 16 -4.58 0.23 23.14
N ASP A 17 -4.08 -0.69 23.96
CA ASP A 17 -4.41 -2.10 23.85
C ASP A 17 -5.87 -2.30 24.29
N LEU A 18 -6.72 -2.77 23.37
CA LEU A 18 -8.15 -2.96 23.59
C LEU A 18 -8.47 -4.18 24.47
N GLU A 19 -7.57 -5.17 24.56
CA GLU A 19 -7.78 -6.34 25.42
C GLU A 19 -7.49 -6.00 26.88
N THR A 20 -6.40 -5.28 27.12
CA THR A 20 -5.97 -4.91 28.49
C THR A 20 -6.50 -3.55 28.95
N ASN A 21 -7.03 -2.75 28.03
CA ASN A 21 -7.46 -1.36 28.23
C ASN A 21 -6.35 -0.49 28.84
N LYS A 22 -5.11 -0.70 28.41
CA LYS A 22 -3.92 0.02 28.85
C LYS A 22 -3.12 0.53 27.67
N LEU A 23 -2.41 1.63 27.88
CA LEU A 23 -1.46 2.11 26.89
C LEU A 23 -0.27 1.16 26.80
N ILE A 24 0.26 0.96 25.59
CA ILE A 24 1.36 0.04 25.31
C ILE A 24 2.68 0.56 25.90
N LEU A 25 2.93 1.87 25.79
CA LEU A 25 4.09 2.52 26.39
C LEU A 25 3.74 3.20 27.72
N LYS A 26 4.74 3.35 28.59
CA LYS A 26 4.59 4.10 29.86
C LYS A 26 4.34 5.60 29.67
N GLU A 27 4.86 6.16 28.58
CA GLU A 27 4.70 7.56 28.19
C GLU A 27 4.63 7.66 26.66
N SER A 28 4.05 8.75 26.15
CA SER A 28 4.04 9.02 24.72
C SER A 28 5.42 9.47 24.24
N ILE A 29 5.79 9.07 23.03
CA ILE A 29 7.06 9.40 22.40
C ILE A 29 6.82 10.12 21.07
N PRO A 30 7.75 10.93 20.54
CA PRO A 30 7.56 11.66 19.30
C PRO A 30 7.77 10.78 18.06
N TYR A 31 7.13 9.60 18.04
CA TYR A 31 7.21 8.63 16.95
C TYR A 31 5.83 8.04 16.67
N GLN A 32 5.59 7.68 15.42
CA GLN A 32 4.47 6.81 15.09
C GLN A 32 4.79 5.40 15.57
N LEU A 33 3.75 4.65 15.94
CA LEU A 33 3.89 3.29 16.45
C LEU A 33 3.25 2.29 15.50
N TYR A 34 3.99 1.24 15.17
CA TYR A 34 3.47 0.02 14.58
C TYR A 34 3.66 -1.11 15.58
N VAL A 35 2.57 -1.78 15.94
CA VAL A 35 2.58 -2.86 16.93
C VAL A 35 1.97 -4.10 16.31
N GLU A 36 2.69 -5.21 16.38
CA GLU A 36 2.18 -6.54 16.05
C GLU A 36 2.57 -7.49 17.18
N LYS A 37 1.56 -8.03 17.89
CA LYS A 37 1.75 -8.89 19.08
C LYS A 37 2.60 -8.17 20.14
N ASN A 38 3.80 -8.66 20.41
CA ASN A 38 4.75 -8.12 21.39
C ASN A 38 5.89 -7.29 20.76
N ILE A 39 5.81 -7.02 19.45
CA ILE A 39 6.81 -6.23 18.74
C ILE A 39 6.31 -4.79 18.62
N ILE A 40 7.13 -3.84 19.04
CA ILE A 40 6.84 -2.42 18.98
C ILE A 40 7.89 -1.76 18.10
N ILE A 41 7.43 -1.16 17.00
CA ILE A 41 8.24 -0.38 16.07
C ILE A 41 7.84 1.09 16.20
N ALA A 42 8.78 1.92 16.61
CA ALA A 42 8.68 3.37 16.58
C ALA A 42 9.30 3.89 15.29
N TYR A 43 8.63 4.79 14.57
CA TYR A 43 9.14 5.29 13.29
C TYR A 43 8.76 6.73 13.00
N ASP A 44 9.59 7.38 12.20
CA ASP A 44 9.39 8.75 11.69
C ASP A 44 9.28 8.71 10.17
N ILE A 45 8.13 9.10 9.64
CA ILE A 45 7.86 9.09 8.20
C ILE A 45 8.70 10.10 7.42
N PHE A 46 9.10 11.21 8.04
CA PHE A 46 9.82 12.29 7.38
C PHE A 46 11.33 12.03 7.38
N GLU A 47 11.87 11.61 8.52
CA GLU A 47 13.30 11.33 8.68
C GLU A 47 13.67 9.90 8.21
N GLY A 48 12.67 9.06 7.91
CA GLY A 48 12.88 7.68 7.46
C GLY A 48 13.55 6.79 8.52
N GLU A 49 13.39 7.15 9.80
CA GLU A 49 13.95 6.44 10.94
C GLU A 49 12.99 5.34 11.42
N ILE A 50 13.51 4.16 11.72
CA ILE A 50 12.79 3.00 12.22
C ILE A 50 13.54 2.44 13.42
N LYS A 51 12.84 2.25 14.54
CA LYS A 51 13.39 1.74 15.79
C LYS A 51 12.53 0.61 16.29
N ARG A 52 13.14 -0.51 16.68
CA ARG A 52 12.47 -1.46 17.58
C ARG A 52 12.72 -1.03 19.00
N ILE A 53 11.64 -0.88 19.76
CA ILE A 53 11.70 -0.51 21.17
C ILE A 53 11.00 -1.56 22.03
N ASN A 54 11.27 -1.57 23.33
CA ASN A 54 10.46 -2.29 24.30
C ASN A 54 9.41 -1.36 24.95
N THR A 55 8.59 -1.89 25.86
CA THR A 55 7.57 -1.12 26.59
C THR A 55 8.15 -0.06 27.52
N ASP A 56 9.45 -0.17 27.85
CA ASP A 56 10.22 0.79 28.62
C ASP A 56 10.91 1.85 27.71
N ILE A 57 10.61 1.84 26.41
CA ILE A 57 11.11 2.78 25.39
C ILE A 57 12.62 2.61 25.12
N GLU A 58 13.24 1.55 25.64
CA GLU A 58 14.62 1.24 25.32
C GLU A 58 14.73 0.81 23.85
N THR A 59 15.64 1.45 23.11
CA THR A 59 15.92 1.11 21.71
C THR A 59 16.73 -0.18 21.64
N LEU A 60 16.14 -1.21 21.03
CA LEU A 60 16.79 -2.50 20.79
C LEU A 60 17.68 -2.45 19.54
N TRP A 61 17.19 -1.82 18.48
CA TRP A 61 17.96 -1.47 17.29
C TRP A 61 17.33 -0.30 16.55
N GLN A 62 18.10 0.32 15.67
CA GLN A 62 17.65 1.41 14.81
C GLN A 62 18.14 1.25 13.38
N PHE A 63 17.34 1.72 12.44
CA PHE A 63 17.60 1.74 11.02
C PHE A 63 17.15 3.08 10.42
N THR A 64 17.84 3.55 9.39
CA THR A 64 17.43 4.72 8.61
C THR A 64 17.45 4.38 7.13
N ILE A 65 16.41 4.77 6.39
CA ILE A 65 16.32 4.54 4.93
C ILE A 65 17.51 5.17 4.20
N ALA A 66 18.04 6.29 4.70
CA ALA A 66 19.21 6.95 4.13
C ALA A 66 20.47 6.06 4.07
N SER A 67 20.53 5.00 4.89
CA SER A 67 21.63 4.03 4.86
C SER A 67 21.65 3.15 3.59
N LEU A 68 20.55 3.10 2.83
CA LEU A 68 20.46 2.38 1.55
C LEU A 68 21.04 3.18 0.37
N GLY A 69 21.55 4.39 0.63
CA GLY A 69 22.05 5.30 -0.40
C GLY A 69 20.95 6.13 -1.04
N ASP A 70 21.20 6.60 -2.26
CA ASP A 70 20.30 7.51 -2.96
C ASP A 70 18.91 6.89 -3.16
N SER A 71 17.90 7.76 -3.17
CA SER A 71 16.54 7.40 -3.55
C SER A 71 16.52 6.76 -4.95
N PRO A 72 15.64 5.78 -5.22
CA PRO A 72 15.47 5.25 -6.58
C PRO A 72 15.11 6.34 -7.61
N TYR A 73 14.53 7.44 -7.14
CA TYR A 73 14.15 8.60 -7.94
C TYR A 73 14.85 9.87 -7.43
N PRO A 74 15.57 10.61 -8.30
CA PRO A 74 16.55 11.63 -7.88
C PRO A 74 15.94 12.92 -7.33
N ASP A 75 14.65 13.15 -7.56
CA ASP A 75 14.03 14.46 -7.33
C ASP A 75 13.45 14.63 -5.91
N GLU A 76 13.33 13.55 -5.12
CA GLU A 76 12.77 13.59 -3.77
C GLU A 76 13.48 12.63 -2.81
N GLU A 77 13.59 13.05 -1.54
CA GLU A 77 14.04 12.19 -0.43
C GLU A 77 13.08 11.02 -0.24
N ASP A 78 13.65 9.84 0.00
CA ASP A 78 12.85 8.65 0.29
C ASP A 78 12.36 8.66 1.74
N ARG A 79 11.11 8.23 1.94
CA ARG A 79 10.35 8.35 3.18
C ARG A 79 9.52 7.11 3.44
N ILE A 80 9.19 6.82 4.69
CA ILE A 80 8.31 5.69 4.99
C ILE A 80 6.91 6.01 4.48
N TYR A 81 6.38 5.15 3.61
CA TYR A 81 5.00 5.25 3.15
C TYR A 81 4.08 4.37 3.98
N LYS A 82 4.48 3.12 4.24
CA LYS A 82 3.64 2.15 4.95
C LYS A 82 4.47 1.03 5.58
N MET A 83 4.13 0.65 6.81
CA MET A 83 4.50 -0.64 7.39
C MET A 83 3.61 -1.73 6.80
N ILE A 84 4.20 -2.71 6.12
CA ILE A 84 3.46 -3.77 5.42
C ILE A 84 3.05 -4.87 6.40
N GLY A 85 3.98 -5.33 7.24
CA GLY A 85 3.73 -6.43 8.17
C GLY A 85 5.00 -7.04 8.72
N ILE A 86 4.87 -7.90 9.74
CA ILE A 86 5.96 -8.78 10.18
C ILE A 86 5.69 -10.21 9.72
N VAL A 87 6.59 -10.74 8.90
CA VAL A 87 6.43 -12.07 8.28
C VAL A 87 7.77 -12.80 8.29
N HIS A 88 7.75 -14.07 8.73
CA HIS A 88 8.92 -14.94 8.82
C HIS A 88 10.13 -14.30 9.54
N GLY A 89 9.86 -13.53 10.61
CA GLY A 89 10.90 -12.86 11.39
C GLY A 89 11.42 -11.56 10.77
N ASN A 90 10.77 -11.03 9.73
CA ASN A 90 11.19 -9.82 9.06
C ASN A 90 10.10 -8.75 9.08
N LEU A 91 10.50 -7.50 9.33
CA LEU A 91 9.67 -6.32 9.12
C LEU A 91 9.75 -5.89 7.65
N TRP A 92 8.58 -5.82 7.01
CA TRP A 92 8.43 -5.35 5.63
C TRP A 92 7.96 -3.91 5.62
N VAL A 93 8.73 -3.03 4.99
CA VAL A 93 8.50 -1.59 4.96
C VAL A 93 8.45 -1.12 3.52
N TYR A 94 7.44 -0.33 3.18
CA TYR A 94 7.31 0.26 1.86
C TYR A 94 7.50 1.76 1.92
N THR A 95 8.28 2.29 0.98
CA THR A 95 8.67 3.70 0.96
C THR A 95 7.91 4.50 -0.10
N GLN A 96 7.96 5.82 0.02
CA GLN A 96 7.30 6.75 -0.91
C GLN A 96 7.90 6.63 -2.31
N GLN A 97 9.18 6.28 -2.42
CA GLN A 97 9.87 6.10 -3.68
C GLN A 97 9.82 4.65 -4.19
N TYR A 98 8.76 3.92 -3.81
CA TYR A 98 8.43 2.59 -4.31
C TYR A 98 9.47 1.51 -3.96
N ARG A 99 10.26 1.72 -2.90
CA ARG A 99 11.19 0.71 -2.40
C ARG A 99 10.50 -0.17 -1.36
N LEU A 100 10.62 -1.48 -1.52
CA LEU A 100 10.26 -2.47 -0.52
C LEU A 100 11.53 -2.89 0.22
N ILE A 101 11.55 -2.67 1.53
CA ILE A 101 12.69 -2.92 2.42
C ILE A 101 12.31 -4.03 3.40
N VAL A 102 13.24 -4.95 3.63
CA VAL A 102 13.09 -6.07 4.56
C VAL A 102 14.16 -5.98 5.62
N LEU A 103 13.73 -5.79 6.87
CA LEU A 103 14.61 -5.74 8.02
C LEU A 103 14.42 -7.00 8.87
N ASP A 104 15.50 -7.66 9.26
CA ASP A 104 15.45 -8.71 10.27
C ASP A 104 14.95 -8.12 11.59
N ILE A 105 13.92 -8.72 12.18
CA ILE A 105 13.22 -8.12 13.32
C ILE A 105 14.08 -8.11 14.60
N GLU A 106 15.05 -9.01 14.70
CA GLU A 106 15.90 -9.13 15.89
C GLU A 106 17.08 -8.16 15.87
N THR A 107 17.62 -7.88 14.69
CA THR A 107 18.86 -7.11 14.53
C THR A 107 18.67 -5.74 13.86
N GLY A 108 17.58 -5.55 13.12
CA GLY A 108 17.37 -4.37 12.29
C GLY A 108 18.22 -4.35 11.01
N TYR A 109 18.95 -5.42 10.71
CA TYR A 109 19.75 -5.51 9.49
C TYR A 109 18.90 -5.76 8.25
N VAL A 110 19.25 -5.07 7.18
CA VAL A 110 18.62 -5.25 5.87
C VAL A 110 18.92 -6.64 5.34
N GLN A 111 17.87 -7.43 5.12
CA GLN A 111 17.95 -8.75 4.51
C GLN A 111 17.80 -8.66 2.99
N TYR A 112 16.92 -7.76 2.53
CA TYR A 112 16.55 -7.62 1.14
C TYR A 112 15.94 -6.23 0.91
N HIS A 113 16.10 -5.70 -0.30
CA HIS A 113 15.27 -4.61 -0.78
C HIS A 113 15.12 -4.67 -2.30
N THR A 114 14.00 -4.16 -2.82
CA THR A 114 13.72 -4.09 -4.26
C THR A 114 12.76 -2.94 -4.54
N ASP A 115 12.72 -2.48 -5.79
CA ASP A 115 11.80 -1.44 -6.23
C ASP A 115 10.56 -2.09 -6.86
N CYS A 116 9.37 -1.75 -6.37
CA CYS A 116 8.12 -2.35 -6.83
C CYS A 116 6.91 -1.46 -6.52
N PHE A 117 5.80 -1.62 -7.24
CA PHE A 117 4.61 -0.77 -7.11
C PHE A 117 3.46 -1.50 -6.40
N GLY A 118 2.63 -0.75 -5.67
CA GLY A 118 1.35 -1.24 -5.16
C GLY A 118 1.46 -2.51 -4.29
N VAL A 119 2.29 -2.43 -3.25
CA VAL A 119 2.67 -3.56 -2.38
C VAL A 119 1.58 -3.91 -1.37
N GLN A 120 1.26 -5.20 -1.26
CA GLN A 120 0.31 -5.75 -0.30
C GLN A 120 0.77 -7.12 0.21
N LEU A 121 0.53 -7.38 1.49
CA LEU A 121 0.74 -8.69 2.08
C LEU A 121 -0.52 -9.54 1.93
N ASP A 122 -0.37 -10.72 1.36
CA ASP A 122 -1.43 -11.73 1.41
C ASP A 122 -1.40 -12.43 2.77
N GLU A 123 -2.47 -12.26 3.55
CA GLU A 123 -2.58 -12.87 4.88
C GLU A 123 -2.62 -14.40 4.85
N VAL A 124 -3.02 -15.01 3.72
CA VAL A 124 -3.14 -16.47 3.58
C VAL A 124 -1.80 -17.10 3.23
N THR A 125 -1.20 -16.67 2.11
CA THR A 125 0.07 -17.26 1.65
C THR A 125 1.30 -16.61 2.27
N LYS A 126 1.13 -15.47 2.95
CA LYS A 126 2.20 -14.63 3.51
C LYS A 126 3.18 -14.09 2.47
N ASN A 127 2.84 -14.18 1.18
CA ASN A 127 3.62 -13.57 0.10
C ASN A 127 3.25 -12.10 -0.08
N ILE A 128 4.18 -11.36 -0.67
CA ILE A 128 3.93 -9.98 -1.08
C ILE A 128 3.43 -9.96 -2.52
N PHE A 129 2.34 -9.26 -2.76
CA PHE A 129 1.84 -8.90 -4.09
C PHE A 129 2.27 -7.47 -4.40
N SER A 130 3.01 -7.29 -5.49
CA SER A 130 3.22 -5.99 -6.12
C SER A 130 2.27 -5.87 -7.31
N ILE A 131 1.35 -4.91 -7.27
CA ILE A 131 0.34 -4.71 -8.31
C ILE A 131 0.53 -3.34 -8.93
N ALA A 132 0.78 -3.31 -10.23
CA ALA A 132 1.08 -2.12 -11.02
C ALA A 132 0.16 -2.03 -12.24
N SER A 133 0.30 -0.98 -13.07
CA SER A 133 -0.53 -0.85 -14.28
C SER A 133 -0.13 -1.83 -15.40
N ASN A 134 1.11 -2.31 -15.42
CA ASN A 134 1.59 -3.26 -16.42
C ASN A 134 1.32 -4.72 -16.05
N GLY A 135 1.09 -5.04 -14.78
CA GLY A 135 1.02 -6.41 -14.30
C GLY A 135 1.06 -6.56 -12.79
N TRP A 136 1.32 -7.78 -12.35
CA TRP A 136 1.54 -8.08 -10.94
C TRP A 136 2.63 -9.12 -10.74
N THR A 137 3.34 -8.99 -9.62
CA THR A 137 4.44 -9.86 -9.22
C THR A 137 4.17 -10.40 -7.82
N VAL A 138 4.45 -11.67 -7.61
CA VAL A 138 4.37 -12.33 -6.29
C VAL A 138 5.78 -12.56 -5.79
N ILE A 139 6.11 -11.98 -4.64
CA ILE A 139 7.40 -12.11 -3.96
C ILE A 139 7.24 -13.06 -2.78
N ASP A 140 8.05 -14.11 -2.77
CA ASP A 140 8.13 -15.05 -1.66
C ASP A 140 8.84 -14.40 -0.47
N THR A 141 8.15 -14.29 0.66
CA THR A 141 8.67 -13.61 1.85
C THR A 141 9.62 -14.46 2.68
N GLN A 142 9.69 -15.76 2.43
CA GLN A 142 10.62 -16.66 3.10
C GLN A 142 11.96 -16.71 2.37
N THR A 143 11.96 -16.65 1.03
CA THR A 143 13.18 -16.74 0.22
C THR A 143 13.65 -15.41 -0.38
N PHE A 144 12.83 -14.35 -0.29
CA PHE A 144 13.07 -13.04 -0.89
C PHE A 144 13.24 -13.08 -2.42
N THR A 145 12.52 -13.99 -3.08
CA THR A 145 12.61 -14.18 -4.54
C THR A 145 11.26 -13.95 -5.20
N ILE A 146 11.29 -13.51 -6.46
CA ILE A 146 10.10 -13.48 -7.30
C ILE A 146 9.65 -14.92 -7.56
N LYS A 147 8.43 -15.24 -7.13
CA LYS A 147 7.79 -16.54 -7.32
C LYS A 147 7.02 -16.58 -8.64
N GLU A 148 6.31 -15.50 -8.95
CA GLU A 148 5.49 -15.34 -10.14
C GLU A 148 5.55 -13.90 -10.63
N ASP A 149 5.50 -13.71 -11.95
CA ASP A 149 5.50 -12.39 -12.59
C ASP A 149 4.63 -12.43 -13.85
N TYR A 150 3.63 -11.56 -13.90
CA TYR A 150 2.59 -11.57 -14.93
C TYR A 150 2.37 -10.18 -15.50
N PHE A 151 2.16 -10.12 -16.82
CA PHE A 151 1.92 -8.88 -17.55
C PHE A 151 0.50 -8.87 -18.11
N PHE A 152 -0.28 -7.83 -17.83
CA PHE A 152 -1.67 -7.74 -18.32
C PHE A 152 -1.76 -7.75 -19.84
N SER A 153 -0.79 -7.14 -20.52
CA SER A 153 -0.70 -7.15 -21.99
C SER A 153 -0.54 -8.55 -22.60
N LYS A 154 -0.14 -9.55 -21.81
CA LYS A 154 -0.01 -10.95 -22.24
C LYS A 154 -1.15 -11.82 -21.74
N GLU A 155 -1.48 -11.72 -20.46
CA GLU A 155 -2.49 -12.59 -19.82
C GLU A 155 -3.93 -12.15 -20.15
N ASP A 156 -4.16 -10.83 -20.24
CA ASP A 156 -5.50 -10.26 -20.43
C ASP A 156 -5.51 -8.97 -21.26
N PRO A 157 -5.06 -9.01 -22.52
CA PRO A 157 -4.88 -7.82 -23.36
C PRO A 157 -6.18 -7.03 -23.59
N GLU A 158 -7.31 -7.72 -23.72
CA GLU A 158 -8.62 -7.12 -23.96
C GLU A 158 -9.35 -6.69 -22.67
N GLY A 159 -8.84 -7.09 -21.50
CA GLY A 159 -9.34 -6.69 -20.19
C GLY A 159 -8.38 -5.71 -19.53
N MET A 160 -7.61 -6.19 -18.54
CA MET A 160 -6.65 -5.32 -17.83
C MET A 160 -5.60 -4.66 -18.72
N GLY A 161 -5.25 -5.28 -19.84
CA GLY A 161 -4.29 -4.71 -20.81
C GLY A 161 -4.73 -3.40 -21.46
N GLN A 162 -6.00 -3.00 -21.29
CA GLN A 162 -6.51 -1.72 -21.78
C GLN A 162 -6.21 -0.53 -20.85
N TYR A 163 -5.77 -0.80 -19.61
CA TYR A 163 -5.53 0.23 -18.60
C TYR A 163 -4.12 0.80 -18.69
N GLU A 164 -4.04 2.12 -18.76
CA GLU A 164 -2.77 2.85 -18.74
C GLU A 164 -2.24 3.03 -17.32
N SER A 165 -3.16 3.28 -16.39
CA SER A 165 -2.86 3.53 -14.99
C SER A 165 -3.80 2.74 -14.09
N VAL A 166 -3.22 2.16 -13.05
CA VAL A 166 -3.89 1.43 -11.98
C VAL A 166 -3.54 2.11 -10.67
N TYR A 167 -4.55 2.45 -9.89
CA TYR A 167 -4.47 3.19 -8.64
C TYR A 167 -5.14 2.42 -7.52
N LYS A 168 -4.55 2.53 -6.32
CA LYS A 168 -5.05 1.90 -5.09
C LYS A 168 -5.50 0.45 -5.31
N PRO A 169 -4.68 -0.41 -5.93
CA PRO A 169 -5.03 -1.82 -6.01
C PRO A 169 -5.23 -2.37 -4.59
N LEU A 170 -6.17 -3.28 -4.40
CA LEU A 170 -6.43 -3.92 -3.11
C LEU A 170 -6.72 -5.41 -3.30
N LEU A 171 -5.83 -6.25 -2.77
CA LEU A 171 -5.95 -7.70 -2.74
C LEU A 171 -7.02 -8.10 -1.72
N GLN A 172 -8.01 -8.87 -2.18
CA GLN A 172 -9.18 -9.29 -1.40
C GLN A 172 -9.54 -10.73 -1.78
N GLY A 173 -8.91 -11.69 -1.09
CA GLY A 173 -9.05 -13.12 -1.41
C GLY A 173 -8.34 -13.47 -2.71
N ASP A 174 -9.07 -14.08 -3.65
CA ASP A 174 -8.56 -14.45 -4.98
C ASP A 174 -8.65 -13.32 -6.03
N TYR A 175 -9.09 -12.13 -5.60
CA TYR A 175 -9.23 -10.96 -6.44
C TYR A 175 -8.30 -9.85 -6.01
N PHE A 176 -7.96 -8.95 -6.93
CA PHE A 176 -7.67 -7.58 -6.53
C PHE A 176 -8.64 -6.62 -7.20
N THR A 177 -9.06 -5.62 -6.45
CA THR A 177 -9.81 -4.49 -6.97
C THR A 177 -8.88 -3.36 -7.33
N PHE A 178 -9.35 -2.44 -8.18
CA PHE A 178 -8.56 -1.29 -8.56
C PHE A 178 -9.44 -0.11 -9.00
N ILE A 179 -8.79 1.05 -9.07
CA ILE A 179 -9.30 2.24 -9.74
C ILE A 179 -8.36 2.53 -10.91
N GLY A 180 -8.88 2.93 -12.07
CA GLY A 180 -8.04 3.05 -13.26
C GLY A 180 -8.47 4.10 -14.27
N SER A 181 -7.58 4.31 -15.25
CA SER A 181 -7.83 5.05 -16.48
C SER A 181 -7.38 4.20 -17.67
N LYS A 182 -8.23 4.08 -18.68
CA LYS A 182 -7.89 3.36 -19.91
C LYS A 182 -6.98 4.19 -20.82
N HIS A 183 -6.28 3.53 -21.73
CA HIS A 183 -5.44 4.20 -22.71
C HIS A 183 -6.19 5.30 -23.47
N LYS A 184 -5.52 6.45 -23.64
CA LYS A 184 -6.04 7.64 -24.36
C LYS A 184 -7.18 8.38 -23.65
N GLU A 185 -7.49 8.05 -22.40
CA GLU A 185 -8.41 8.83 -21.57
C GLU A 185 -7.67 9.91 -20.77
N TYR A 186 -7.26 10.98 -21.44
CA TYR A 186 -6.48 12.09 -20.83
C TYR A 186 -7.26 12.98 -19.83
N GLY A 187 -8.38 12.48 -19.28
CA GLY A 187 -9.34 13.21 -18.44
C GLY A 187 -9.31 12.84 -16.96
N GLY A 188 -8.46 11.91 -16.54
CA GLY A 188 -8.32 11.50 -15.14
C GLY A 188 -8.97 10.15 -14.83
N ILE A 189 -9.11 9.82 -13.55
CA ILE A 189 -9.50 8.48 -13.08
C ILE A 189 -11.03 8.35 -13.06
N GLY A 190 -11.58 7.34 -13.74
CA GLY A 190 -13.03 7.16 -13.86
C GLY A 190 -13.54 5.73 -13.81
N TRP A 191 -12.66 4.74 -13.90
CA TRP A 191 -13.02 3.34 -13.92
C TRP A 191 -12.72 2.68 -12.58
N ILE A 192 -13.57 1.71 -12.23
CA ILE A 192 -13.34 0.76 -11.14
C ILE A 192 -13.45 -0.65 -11.68
N GLY A 193 -12.74 -1.61 -11.08
CA GLY A 193 -12.76 -2.99 -11.57
C GLY A 193 -12.32 -4.03 -10.56
N ILE A 194 -12.57 -5.29 -10.93
CA ILE A 194 -12.18 -6.50 -10.20
C ILE A 194 -11.43 -7.40 -11.17
N PHE A 195 -10.22 -7.79 -10.78
CA PHE A 195 -9.43 -8.77 -11.49
C PHE A 195 -9.30 -10.04 -10.65
N ASP A 196 -9.57 -11.18 -11.27
CA ASP A 196 -9.30 -12.49 -10.71
C ASP A 196 -7.88 -12.90 -11.08
N TYR A 197 -6.96 -12.96 -10.10
CA TYR A 197 -5.56 -13.27 -10.39
C TYR A 197 -5.31 -14.77 -10.53
N LYS A 198 -6.24 -15.64 -10.11
CA LYS A 198 -6.16 -17.09 -10.30
C LYS A 198 -6.52 -17.45 -11.74
N THR A 199 -7.61 -16.90 -12.26
CA THR A 199 -8.02 -17.08 -13.66
C THR A 199 -7.33 -16.12 -14.60
N ARG A 200 -6.64 -15.10 -14.05
CA ARG A 200 -5.90 -14.05 -14.76
C ARG A 200 -6.77 -13.24 -15.72
N LYS A 201 -7.96 -12.86 -15.24
CA LYS A 201 -8.97 -12.15 -16.05
C LYS A 201 -9.60 -10.99 -15.30
N LEU A 202 -9.83 -9.90 -16.03
CA LEU A 202 -10.79 -8.87 -15.62
C LEU A 202 -12.18 -9.50 -15.61
N VAL A 203 -12.79 -9.58 -14.43
CA VAL A 203 -14.11 -10.22 -14.25
C VAL A 203 -15.24 -9.22 -14.09
N TRP A 204 -14.93 -7.96 -13.79
CA TRP A 204 -15.91 -6.90 -13.66
C TRP A 204 -15.25 -5.54 -13.83
N GLU A 205 -15.92 -4.62 -14.52
CA GLU A 205 -15.54 -3.21 -14.59
C GLU A 205 -16.77 -2.32 -14.67
N TYR A 206 -16.62 -1.07 -14.22
CA TYR A 206 -17.66 -0.05 -14.34
C TYR A 206 -17.02 1.34 -14.52
N GLU A 207 -17.52 2.10 -15.50
CA GLU A 207 -17.15 3.50 -15.66
C GLU A 207 -18.02 4.34 -14.70
N LEU A 208 -17.44 4.65 -13.53
CA LEU A 208 -18.13 5.42 -12.51
C LEU A 208 -18.27 6.90 -12.87
N LEU A 209 -17.22 7.46 -13.48
CA LEU A 209 -17.23 8.84 -13.98
C LEU A 209 -16.97 8.81 -15.49
N PRO A 210 -18.00 9.06 -16.32
CA PRO A 210 -17.86 9.07 -17.77
C PRO A 210 -16.76 10.00 -18.25
N PHE A 211 -16.00 9.59 -19.26
CA PHE A 211 -14.90 10.37 -19.82
C PHE A 211 -15.29 11.80 -20.20
N GLU A 212 -16.47 11.99 -20.82
CA GLU A 212 -16.95 13.32 -21.21
C GLU A 212 -17.24 14.23 -20.00
N GLU A 213 -17.72 13.65 -18.88
CA GLU A 213 -17.93 14.39 -17.64
C GLU A 213 -16.59 14.79 -17.03
N ARG A 214 -15.63 13.85 -16.95
CA ARG A 214 -14.28 14.09 -16.43
C ARG A 214 -13.57 15.20 -17.19
N LYS A 215 -13.65 15.18 -18.53
CA LYS A 215 -13.05 16.20 -19.41
C LYS A 215 -13.64 17.59 -19.19
N THR A 216 -14.95 17.69 -18.95
CA THR A 216 -15.66 18.96 -18.79
C THR A 216 -15.51 19.54 -17.40
N THR A 217 -15.69 18.72 -16.37
CA THR A 217 -15.76 19.14 -14.96
C THR A 217 -14.42 19.06 -14.24
N ARG A 218 -13.47 18.28 -14.76
CA ARG A 218 -12.26 17.82 -14.07
C ARG A 218 -12.56 17.01 -12.79
N ASN A 219 -13.78 16.49 -12.64
CA ASN A 219 -14.08 15.49 -11.62
C ASN A 219 -13.27 14.23 -11.89
N GLN A 220 -12.84 13.56 -10.83
CA GLN A 220 -12.17 12.27 -10.88
C GLN A 220 -12.42 11.50 -9.59
N LEU A 221 -12.29 10.18 -9.64
CA LEU A 221 -12.28 9.36 -8.43
C LEU A 221 -11.09 9.76 -7.58
N VAL A 222 -11.33 10.04 -6.31
CA VAL A 222 -10.27 10.57 -5.45
C VAL A 222 -9.44 9.45 -4.81
N PRO A 223 -8.10 9.59 -4.83
CA PRO A 223 -7.19 8.51 -4.48
C PRO A 223 -6.69 8.50 -3.02
N PRO A 224 -7.55 8.36 -1.98
CA PRO A 224 -7.09 7.73 -0.75
C PRO A 224 -7.63 6.32 -0.58
N GLN A 225 -8.84 6.00 -1.03
CA GLN A 225 -9.51 4.75 -0.66
C GLN A 225 -9.62 3.76 -1.81
N PRO A 226 -9.28 2.48 -1.59
CA PRO A 226 -9.48 1.42 -2.57
C PRO A 226 -10.97 1.07 -2.72
N LEU A 227 -11.29 0.30 -3.77
CA LEU A 227 -12.59 -0.33 -3.95
C LEU A 227 -12.70 -1.56 -3.03
N TYR A 228 -13.64 -1.58 -2.10
CA TYR A 228 -13.81 -2.71 -1.18
C TYR A 228 -14.85 -3.70 -1.66
N MET A 229 -14.64 -4.98 -1.36
CA MET A 229 -15.56 -6.09 -1.63
C MET A 229 -16.10 -6.67 -0.33
N SER A 230 -17.40 -6.93 -0.26
CA SER A 230 -18.01 -7.71 0.81
C SER A 230 -19.21 -8.49 0.27
N GLY A 231 -19.09 -9.83 0.24
CA GLY A 231 -20.05 -10.69 -0.44
C GLY A 231 -20.17 -10.31 -1.92
N ASN A 232 -21.40 -10.09 -2.40
CA ASN A 232 -21.69 -9.66 -3.75
C ASN A 232 -21.67 -8.13 -3.94
N LYS A 233 -21.25 -7.34 -2.93
CA LYS A 233 -21.29 -5.88 -2.96
C LYS A 233 -19.91 -5.24 -3.06
N LEU A 234 -19.87 -4.11 -3.76
CA LEU A 234 -18.68 -3.28 -3.92
C LEU A 234 -18.93 -1.88 -3.37
N TYR A 235 -17.91 -1.29 -2.74
CA TYR A 235 -18.01 -0.01 -2.03
C TYR A 235 -16.85 0.90 -2.40
N ILE A 236 -17.16 2.13 -2.78
CA ILE A 236 -16.15 3.17 -3.03
C ILE A 236 -16.69 4.55 -2.65
N LYS A 237 -15.80 5.43 -2.17
CA LYS A 237 -16.11 6.83 -1.90
C LYS A 237 -15.42 7.75 -2.90
N ASP A 238 -16.11 8.82 -3.30
CA ASP A 238 -15.49 9.92 -4.08
C ASP A 238 -14.93 11.03 -3.18
N ILE A 239 -14.41 12.10 -3.79
CA ILE A 239 -13.84 13.26 -3.08
C ILE A 239 -14.84 14.02 -2.22
N LYS A 240 -16.15 13.88 -2.51
CA LYS A 240 -17.22 14.59 -1.83
C LYS A 240 -17.86 13.71 -0.75
N ASP A 241 -17.19 12.62 -0.35
CA ASP A 241 -17.68 11.61 0.59
C ASP A 241 -18.97 10.90 0.14
N ASN A 242 -19.32 10.93 -1.15
CA ASN A 242 -20.43 10.12 -1.65
C ASN A 242 -20.01 8.66 -1.64
N LEU A 243 -20.81 7.80 -0.98
CA LEU A 243 -20.61 6.36 -0.98
C LEU A 243 -21.41 5.73 -2.13
N TYR A 244 -20.70 5.09 -3.06
CA TYR A 244 -21.28 4.30 -4.13
C TYR A 244 -21.28 2.82 -3.73
N ILE A 245 -22.41 2.15 -3.94
CA ILE A 245 -22.59 0.74 -3.64
C ILE A 245 -23.05 0.05 -4.92
N PHE A 246 -22.34 -0.99 -5.34
CA PHE A 246 -22.68 -1.82 -6.48
C PHE A 246 -23.01 -3.22 -6.00
N GLU A 247 -23.90 -3.90 -6.73
CA GLU A 247 -24.21 -5.30 -6.51
C GLU A 247 -23.81 -6.07 -7.78
N ARG A 248 -23.01 -7.12 -7.62
CA ARG A 248 -22.59 -7.99 -8.70
C ARG A 248 -23.58 -9.14 -8.84
N GLU A 249 -24.03 -9.41 -10.05
CA GLU A 249 -24.76 -10.63 -10.36
C GLU A 249 -23.79 -11.82 -10.31
N GLU A 250 -24.16 -12.90 -9.62
CA GLU A 250 -23.36 -14.14 -9.52
C GLU A 250 -23.40 -14.96 -10.82
#